data_AF-I3KXT1-F1
#
_entry.id   AF-I3KXT1-F1
#
_cell.length_a   1.000
_cell.length_b   1.000
_cell.length_c   1.000
_cell.angle_alpha   90.00
_cell.angle_beta   90.00
_cell.angle_gamma   90.00
#
_symmetry.space_group_name_H-M   'P 1'
#
loop_
_entity.id
_entity.type
_entity.pdbx_description
1 polymer ?
#
loop_
_entity_poly.entity_id
_entity_poly.type
_entity_poly.pdbx_seq_one_letter_code
_entity_poly.pdbx_strand_id
1 'polypeptide(L)'
;MPVIVLEARDFTSPLFLVRTLEVLTTCTAFSLAASVEYNTTTWNRTFRIFCMFIWCFFFTITLLIHILSIIQFHSLIRVSWKNLTMTVAVLGALMTFSTSVIFSWMLTDHKGELPRPVAAAVASGLTFLAYTSESIVLRTQAHEQRGYMSTMPGLLKIIQLWGGCMIIPLVVEIVHELNNGVAWQLSVSGVSYGVCILMSLITLVVILGDFAGRCLLPFDRFLAGFSLIGVLLYMLATVICFTKILQLNENKNPITKQLVIMETVISSITLLAYTVDLAFSIKLLCDRGRM
;
A
#
# COMPACT_ATOMS: atom_id res chain seq x y z
N MET A 1 39.85 3.93 9.27
CA MET A 1 38.41 4.22 9.50
C MET A 1 38.28 5.72 9.64
N PRO A 2 37.69 6.45 8.68
CA PRO A 2 37.30 7.82 8.96
C PRO A 2 36.06 7.79 9.84
N VAL A 3 36.16 8.38 11.04
CA VAL A 3 35.00 8.76 11.83
C VAL A 3 34.33 9.90 11.06
N ILE A 4 33.15 9.63 10.52
CA ILE A 4 32.40 10.59 9.72
C ILE A 4 31.83 11.61 10.72
N VAL A 5 32.41 12.80 10.73
CA VAL A 5 31.87 13.95 11.47
C VAL A 5 30.60 14.37 10.74
N LEU A 6 29.46 14.07 11.35
CA LEU A 6 28.13 14.44 10.87
C LEU A 6 28.04 15.97 10.84
N GLU A 7 28.08 16.58 9.65
CA GLU A 7 28.10 18.02 9.48
C GLU A 7 26.70 18.60 9.76
N ALA A 8 26.59 19.75 10.44
CA ALA A 8 25.31 20.33 10.83
C ALA A 8 24.35 20.59 9.64
N ARG A 9 24.90 20.70 8.41
CA ARG A 9 24.13 20.88 7.16
C ARG A 9 23.37 19.62 6.74
N ASP A 10 23.82 18.43 7.12
CA ASP A 10 23.14 17.17 6.79
C ASP A 10 21.80 17.02 7.54
N PHE A 11 21.74 17.56 8.77
CA PHE A 11 20.50 17.64 9.57
C PHE A 11 19.46 18.60 8.98
N THR A 12 19.86 19.52 8.10
CA THR A 12 18.93 20.48 7.46
C THR A 12 18.52 20.03 6.05
N SER A 13 18.97 18.85 5.60
CA SER A 13 18.55 18.34 4.30
C SER A 13 17.02 18.15 4.27
N PRO A 14 16.34 18.56 3.18
CA PRO A 14 14.87 18.54 3.12
C PRO A 14 14.32 17.13 3.33
N LEU A 15 15.07 16.11 2.88
CA LEU A 15 14.72 14.72 3.01
C LEU A 15 14.82 14.22 4.46
N PHE A 16 15.83 14.68 5.21
CA PHE A 16 15.96 14.38 6.64
C PHE A 16 14.77 14.94 7.42
N LEU A 17 14.44 16.22 7.21
CA LEU A 17 13.33 16.89 7.88
C LEU A 17 11.98 16.21 7.61
N VAL A 18 11.71 15.86 6.35
CA VAL A 18 10.47 15.17 5.97
C VAL A 18 10.37 13.81 6.67
N ARG A 19 11.44 13.01 6.68
CA ARG A 19 11.44 11.72 7.39
C ARG A 19 11.26 11.87 8.89
N THR A 20 11.86 12.90 9.51
CA THR A 20 11.62 13.17 10.93
C THR A 20 10.15 13.52 11.19
N LEU A 21 9.53 14.32 10.30
CA LEU A 21 8.11 14.65 10.38
C LEU A 21 7.23 13.41 10.20
N GLU A 22 7.55 12.51 9.26
CA GLU A 22 6.85 11.23 9.06
C GLU A 22 6.86 10.39 10.33
N VAL A 23 8.04 10.20 10.94
CA VAL A 23 8.20 9.42 12.18
C VAL A 23 7.42 10.03 13.33
N LEU A 24 7.47 11.35 13.50
CA LEU A 24 6.71 12.04 14.56
C LEU A 24 5.20 11.93 14.34
N THR A 25 4.73 12.24 13.13
CA THR A 25 3.30 12.22 12.83
C THR A 25 2.72 10.80 12.87
N THR A 26 3.44 9.78 12.39
CA THR A 26 3.00 8.37 12.48
C THR A 26 3.00 7.89 13.93
N CYS A 27 4.01 8.28 14.72
CA CYS A 27 4.06 8.02 16.15
C CYS A 27 2.85 8.60 16.89
N THR A 28 2.51 9.86 16.61
CA THR A 28 1.32 10.49 17.19
C THR A 28 0.05 9.75 16.77
N ALA A 29 -0.10 9.38 15.50
CA ALA A 29 -1.30 8.71 15.00
C ALA A 29 -1.57 7.38 15.74
N PHE A 30 -0.58 6.47 15.80
CA PHE A 30 -0.80 5.19 16.49
C PHE A 30 -0.88 5.35 18.02
N SER A 31 -0.12 6.27 18.63
CA SER A 31 -0.18 6.50 20.07
C SER A 31 -1.53 7.05 20.51
N LEU A 32 -2.08 8.01 19.76
CA LEU A 32 -3.42 8.53 20.02
C LEU A 32 -4.46 7.43 19.82
N ALA A 33 -4.40 6.69 18.72
CA ALA A 33 -5.34 5.61 18.46
C ALA A 33 -5.28 4.51 19.53
N ALA A 34 -4.14 4.29 20.18
CA ALA A 34 -3.97 3.27 21.22
C ALA A 34 -4.53 3.74 22.56
N SER A 35 -4.52 5.07 22.79
CA SER A 35 -5.09 5.70 23.98
C SER A 35 -6.62 5.78 23.98
N VAL A 36 -7.27 5.50 22.84
CA VAL A 36 -8.73 5.53 22.73
C VAL A 36 -9.28 4.15 23.03
N GLU A 37 -9.97 4.05 24.17
CA GLU A 37 -10.76 2.87 24.52
C GLU A 37 -12.10 2.95 23.79
N TYR A 38 -12.30 2.02 22.85
CA TYR A 38 -13.55 1.92 22.10
C TYR A 38 -14.35 0.71 22.59
N ASN A 39 -15.62 0.91 22.93
CA ASN A 39 -16.61 -0.17 23.00
C ASN A 39 -16.98 -0.58 21.57
N THR A 40 -16.26 -1.55 20.98
CA THR A 40 -16.39 -1.86 19.54
C THR A 40 -17.26 -3.08 19.25
N THR A 41 -18.14 -2.94 18.25
CA THR A 41 -18.64 -4.04 17.42
C THR A 41 -17.48 -4.78 16.73
N THR A 42 -17.67 -6.04 16.34
CA THR A 42 -16.61 -6.91 15.77
C THR A 42 -15.93 -6.29 14.53
N TRP A 43 -16.70 -5.59 13.68
CA TRP A 43 -16.24 -4.98 12.43
C TRP A 43 -15.25 -3.84 12.65
N ASN A 44 -15.52 -2.98 13.64
CA ASN A 44 -14.61 -1.91 14.03
C ASN A 44 -13.28 -2.46 14.57
N ARG A 45 -13.25 -3.69 15.09
CA ARG A 45 -12.03 -4.31 15.61
C ARG A 45 -11.04 -4.65 14.49
N THR A 46 -11.49 -5.28 13.40
CA THR A 46 -10.61 -5.70 12.29
C THR A 46 -9.98 -4.50 11.59
N PHE A 47 -10.78 -3.50 11.23
CA PHE A 47 -10.26 -2.28 10.60
C PHE A 47 -9.34 -1.47 11.53
N ARG A 48 -9.61 -1.44 12.84
CA ARG A 48 -8.72 -0.81 13.81
C ARG A 48 -7.37 -1.53 13.90
N ILE A 49 -7.37 -2.87 13.99
CA ILE A 49 -6.14 -3.66 13.99
C ILE A 49 -5.34 -3.41 12.71
N PHE A 50 -6.02 -3.35 11.57
CA PHE A 50 -5.40 -3.03 10.29
C PHE A 50 -4.78 -1.62 10.28
N CYS A 51 -5.50 -0.59 10.71
CA CYS A 51 -4.97 0.78 10.78
C CYS A 51 -3.74 0.86 11.70
N MET A 52 -3.80 0.22 12.86
CA MET A 52 -2.68 0.13 13.79
C MET A 52 -1.47 -0.57 13.18
N PHE A 53 -1.69 -1.71 12.53
CA PHE A 53 -0.63 -2.44 11.86
C PHE A 53 0.06 -1.57 10.80
N ILE A 54 -0.71 -0.88 9.96
CA ILE A 54 -0.16 0.03 8.95
C ILE A 54 0.67 1.14 9.58
N TRP A 55 0.14 1.88 10.57
CA TRP A 55 0.89 2.96 11.19
C TRP A 55 2.18 2.47 11.85
N CYS A 56 2.15 1.37 12.60
CA CYS A 56 3.34 0.79 13.24
C CYS A 56 4.37 0.27 12.23
N PHE A 57 3.91 -0.39 11.16
CA PHE A 57 4.78 -0.93 10.11
C PHE A 57 5.52 0.19 9.37
N PHE A 58 4.80 1.23 8.94
CA PHE A 58 5.39 2.37 8.25
C PHE A 58 6.29 3.21 9.18
N PHE A 59 5.89 3.41 10.44
CA PHE A 59 6.77 4.03 11.45
C PHE A 59 8.09 3.26 11.58
N THR A 60 8.04 1.93 11.72
CA THR A 60 9.23 1.09 11.90
C THR A 60 10.15 1.14 10.68
N ILE A 61 9.58 1.01 9.48
CA ILE A 61 10.35 1.04 8.24
C ILE A 61 10.96 2.43 7.99
N THR A 62 10.19 3.51 8.16
CA THR A 62 10.73 4.87 8.00
C THR A 62 11.81 5.16 9.03
N LEU A 63 11.62 4.75 10.29
CA LEU A 63 12.64 4.89 11.33
C LEU A 63 13.92 4.12 10.98
N LEU A 64 13.79 2.87 10.50
CA LEU A 64 14.92 2.08 10.03
C LEU A 64 15.64 2.78 8.87
N ILE A 65 14.89 3.27 7.88
CA ILE A 65 15.43 4.01 6.73
C ILE A 65 16.16 5.28 7.20
N HIS A 66 15.57 6.00 8.14
CA HIS A 66 16.12 7.24 8.68
C HIS A 66 17.42 6.98 9.45
N ILE A 67 17.47 5.98 10.33
CA ILE A 67 18.68 5.56 11.04
C ILE A 67 19.77 5.13 10.05
N LEU A 68 19.44 4.25 9.10
CA LEU A 68 20.41 3.79 8.08
C LEU A 68 20.94 4.95 7.22
N SER A 69 20.14 5.99 7.01
CA SER A 69 20.54 7.21 6.31
C SER A 69 21.55 8.04 7.12
N ILE A 70 21.41 8.09 8.45
CA ILE A 70 22.33 8.81 9.34
C ILE A 70 23.68 8.09 9.43
N ILE A 71 23.66 6.76 9.54
CA ILE A 71 24.88 5.95 9.67
C ILE A 71 25.61 5.81 8.30
N GLN A 72 25.03 6.34 7.21
CA GLN A 72 25.56 6.23 5.84
C GLN A 72 25.92 4.79 5.42
N PHE A 73 25.21 3.79 5.96
CA PHE A 73 25.47 2.36 5.69
C PHE A 73 25.04 1.92 4.28
N HIS A 74 24.65 2.87 3.42
CA HIS A 74 24.19 2.63 2.04
C HIS A 74 25.18 1.81 1.21
N SER A 75 26.48 1.88 1.51
CA SER A 75 27.52 1.17 0.76
C SER A 75 27.56 -0.34 1.02
N LEU A 76 26.99 -0.85 2.12
CA LEU A 76 27.07 -2.28 2.49
C LEU A 76 25.82 -3.07 2.13
N ILE A 77 24.69 -2.40 1.90
CA ILE A 77 23.42 -3.05 1.64
C ILE A 77 23.27 -3.24 0.12
N ARG A 78 23.14 -4.49 -0.32
CA ARG A 78 22.97 -4.88 -1.74
C ARG A 78 21.58 -4.51 -2.33
N VAL A 79 20.80 -3.70 -1.63
CA VAL A 79 19.43 -3.31 -2.00
C VAL A 79 19.48 -1.96 -2.70
N SER A 80 18.68 -1.78 -3.75
CA SER A 80 18.54 -0.50 -4.43
C SER A 80 17.89 0.52 -3.51
N TRP A 81 18.73 1.30 -2.81
CA TRP A 81 18.29 2.27 -1.81
C TRP A 81 17.26 3.26 -2.38
N LYS A 82 17.51 3.76 -3.59
CA LYS A 82 16.62 4.70 -4.29
C LYS A 82 15.25 4.08 -4.58
N ASN A 83 15.20 2.82 -5.05
CA ASN A 83 13.92 2.15 -5.31
C ASN A 83 13.18 1.83 -4.01
N LEU A 84 13.91 1.47 -2.96
CA LEU A 84 13.34 1.16 -1.65
C LEU A 84 12.69 2.40 -1.02
N THR A 85 13.41 3.53 -0.93
CA THR A 85 12.88 4.76 -0.32
C THR A 85 11.70 5.31 -1.13
N MET A 86 11.76 5.25 -2.46
CA MET A 86 10.65 5.66 -3.32
C MET A 86 9.41 4.78 -3.12
N THR A 87 9.61 3.47 -3.00
CA THR A 87 8.51 2.52 -2.75
C THR A 87 7.85 2.80 -1.41
N VAL A 88 8.65 2.97 -0.35
CA VAL A 88 8.14 3.24 1.00
C VAL A 88 7.41 4.57 1.06
N ALA A 89 7.93 5.62 0.43
CA ALA A 89 7.27 6.92 0.38
C ALA A 89 5.90 6.85 -0.30
N VAL A 90 5.82 6.27 -1.50
CA VAL A 90 4.55 6.20 -2.25
C VAL A 90 3.57 5.23 -1.60
N LEU A 91 4.01 4.05 -1.19
CA LEU A 91 3.14 3.07 -0.53
C LEU A 91 2.67 3.59 0.82
N GLY A 92 3.55 4.26 1.58
CA GLY A 92 3.25 4.91 2.84
C GLY A 92 2.19 6.00 2.69
N ALA A 93 2.32 6.85 1.67
CA ALA A 93 1.30 7.84 1.34
C ALA A 93 -0.07 7.17 1.06
N LEU A 94 -0.12 6.18 0.15
CA LEU A 94 -1.39 5.52 -0.20
C LEU A 94 -2.03 4.81 0.99
N MET A 95 -1.23 4.13 1.81
CA MET A 95 -1.71 3.41 2.99
C MET A 95 -2.18 4.35 4.10
N THR A 96 -1.43 5.42 4.40
CA THR A 96 -1.81 6.39 5.43
C THR A 96 -3.01 7.25 5.02
N PHE A 97 -3.15 7.56 3.73
CA PHE A 97 -4.37 8.16 3.19
C PHE A 97 -5.57 7.23 3.40
N SER A 98 -5.41 5.96 3.05
CA SER A 98 -6.45 4.95 3.19
C SER A 98 -6.86 4.71 4.63
N THR A 99 -5.90 4.62 5.56
CA THR A 99 -6.21 4.47 6.98
C THR A 99 -6.83 5.74 7.56
N SER A 100 -6.46 6.93 7.10
CA SER A 100 -7.13 8.18 7.50
C SER A 100 -8.61 8.19 7.08
N VAL A 101 -8.93 7.73 5.87
CA VAL A 101 -10.31 7.60 5.39
C VAL A 101 -11.08 6.53 6.16
N ILE A 102 -10.52 5.33 6.33
CA ILE A 102 -11.15 4.23 7.09
C ILE A 102 -11.38 4.65 8.54
N PHE A 103 -10.41 5.33 9.17
CA PHE A 103 -10.54 5.78 10.53
C PHE A 103 -11.64 6.84 10.66
N SER A 104 -11.65 7.85 9.77
CA SER A 104 -12.71 8.87 9.73
C SER A 104 -14.09 8.26 9.52
N TRP A 105 -14.19 7.22 8.69
CA TRP A 105 -15.42 6.46 8.50
C TRP A 105 -15.89 5.80 9.80
N MET A 106 -15.01 5.14 10.55
CA MET A 106 -15.33 4.56 11.86
C MET A 106 -15.79 5.61 12.90
N LEU A 107 -15.33 6.86 12.77
CA LEU A 107 -15.75 7.96 13.65
C LEU A 107 -17.19 8.40 13.38
N THR A 108 -17.62 8.42 12.12
CA THR A 108 -18.99 8.89 11.78
C THR A 108 -20.10 8.05 12.39
N ASP A 109 -19.80 6.80 12.76
CA ASP A 109 -20.74 5.91 13.45
C ASP A 109 -20.83 6.19 14.97
N HIS A 110 -19.83 6.87 15.54
CA HIS A 110 -19.80 7.25 16.95
C HIS A 110 -20.33 8.67 17.15
N LYS A 111 -21.56 8.80 17.64
CA LYS A 111 -22.22 10.09 17.99
C LYS A 111 -21.62 10.81 19.21
N GLY A 112 -20.39 10.47 19.62
CA GLY A 112 -19.73 11.06 20.78
C GLY A 112 -18.57 11.96 20.35
N GLU A 113 -18.58 13.22 20.80
CA GLU A 113 -17.47 14.15 20.61
C GLU A 113 -16.25 13.72 21.43
N LEU A 114 -15.45 12.82 20.87
CA LEU A 114 -14.16 12.48 21.43
C LEU A 114 -13.08 13.21 20.61
N PRO A 115 -12.37 14.21 21.17
CA PRO A 115 -11.38 14.99 20.42
C PRO A 115 -10.15 14.16 20.01
N ARG A 116 -9.88 13.06 20.72
CA ARG A 116 -8.73 12.17 20.52
C ARG A 116 -8.75 11.42 19.18
N PRO A 117 -9.85 10.74 18.77
CA PRO A 117 -9.90 10.09 17.47
C PRO A 117 -9.87 11.08 16.30
N VAL A 118 -10.45 12.27 16.45
CA VAL A 118 -10.33 13.31 15.41
C VAL A 118 -8.86 13.72 15.25
N ALA A 119 -8.16 13.94 16.36
CA ALA A 119 -6.72 14.24 16.34
C ALA A 119 -5.89 13.10 15.73
N ALA A 120 -6.24 11.83 15.95
CA ALA A 120 -5.58 10.69 15.31
C ALA A 120 -5.81 10.66 13.78
N ALA A 121 -7.03 10.98 13.32
CA ALA A 121 -7.34 11.09 11.89
C ALA A 121 -6.54 12.22 11.22
N VAL A 122 -6.46 13.39 11.87
CA VAL A 122 -5.68 14.54 11.42
C VAL A 122 -4.18 14.21 11.39
N ALA A 123 -3.66 13.55 12.44
CA ALA A 123 -2.28 13.08 12.46
C ALA A 123 -1.99 12.13 11.29
N SER A 124 -2.89 11.19 10.99
CA SER A 124 -2.78 10.31 9.81
C SER A 124 -2.94 11.05 8.47
N GLY A 125 -3.61 12.20 8.43
CA GLY A 125 -3.64 13.07 7.26
C GLY A 125 -2.30 13.80 7.07
N LEU A 126 -1.70 14.25 8.17
CA LEU A 126 -0.37 14.87 8.14
C LEU A 126 0.72 13.88 7.74
N THR A 127 0.64 12.61 8.17
CA THR A 127 1.57 11.56 7.72
C THR A 127 1.47 11.34 6.22
N PHE A 128 0.25 11.32 5.66
CA PHE A 128 0.05 11.23 4.22
C PHE A 128 0.73 12.38 3.46
N LEU A 129 0.57 13.61 3.94
CA LEU A 129 1.22 14.77 3.33
C LEU A 129 2.75 14.68 3.44
N ALA A 130 3.27 14.20 4.56
CA ALA A 130 4.70 14.01 4.77
C ALA A 130 5.28 12.98 3.77
N TYR A 131 4.68 11.78 3.68
CA TYR A 131 5.09 10.76 2.71
C TYR A 131 4.95 11.22 1.25
N THR A 132 3.90 12.01 0.95
CA THR A 132 3.73 12.59 -0.38
C THR A 132 4.86 13.58 -0.68
N SER A 133 5.25 14.41 0.29
CA SER A 133 6.36 15.33 0.14
C SER A 133 7.70 14.60 -0.06
N GLU A 134 7.96 13.49 0.65
CA GLU A 134 9.16 12.67 0.43
C GLU A 134 9.16 12.13 -1.00
N SER A 135 8.02 11.61 -1.47
CA SER A 135 7.90 11.08 -2.84
C SER A 135 8.17 12.14 -3.91
N ILE A 136 7.76 13.39 -3.69
CA ILE A 136 7.99 14.50 -4.61
C ILE A 136 9.48 14.89 -4.60
N VAL A 137 10.10 15.01 -3.42
CA VAL A 137 11.53 15.31 -3.29
C VAL A 137 12.39 14.22 -3.92
N LEU A 138 12.03 12.95 -3.71
CA LEU A 138 12.71 11.81 -4.34
C LEU A 138 12.55 11.82 -5.87
N ARG A 139 11.38 12.24 -6.38
CA ARG A 139 11.15 12.38 -7.83
C ARG A 139 11.98 13.49 -8.46
N THR A 140 12.11 14.64 -7.80
CA THR A 140 12.88 15.78 -8.33
C THR A 140 14.38 15.51 -8.31
N GLN A 141 14.90 14.83 -7.27
CA GLN A 141 16.31 14.42 -7.21
C GLN A 141 16.66 13.28 -8.19
N ALA A 142 15.69 12.47 -8.61
CA ALA A 142 15.91 11.34 -9.51
C ALA A 142 16.12 11.71 -11.00
N HIS A 143 16.23 13.00 -11.34
CA HIS A 143 16.42 13.41 -12.74
C HIS A 143 17.81 13.04 -13.30
N GLU A 144 18.83 12.91 -12.45
CA GLU A 144 20.20 12.56 -12.89
C GLU A 144 20.46 11.05 -13.05
N GLN A 145 19.67 10.17 -12.42
CA GLN A 145 19.74 8.71 -12.65
C GLN A 145 18.47 8.00 -12.16
N ARG A 146 17.55 7.69 -13.08
CA ARG A 146 16.20 7.16 -12.79
C ARG A 146 16.24 5.73 -12.21
N GLY A 147 15.71 5.56 -11.00
CA GLY A 147 15.32 4.24 -10.48
C GLY A 147 13.99 3.76 -11.06
N TYR A 148 13.83 2.45 -11.28
CA TYR A 148 12.64 1.84 -11.87
C TYR A 148 11.34 2.24 -11.16
N MET A 149 11.35 2.36 -9.82
CA MET A 149 10.14 2.67 -9.04
C MET A 149 9.63 4.11 -9.20
N SER A 150 10.43 5.02 -9.78
CA SER A 150 10.00 6.39 -10.09
C SER A 150 9.22 6.47 -11.43
N THR A 151 9.33 5.43 -12.27
CA THR A 151 8.65 5.35 -13.57
C THR A 151 7.15 5.03 -13.43
N MET A 152 6.36 5.23 -14.49
CA MET A 152 4.94 4.88 -14.46
C MET A 152 4.67 3.39 -14.17
N PRO A 153 5.37 2.42 -14.79
CA PRO A 153 5.21 1.00 -14.44
C PRO A 153 5.56 0.71 -12.98
N GLY A 154 6.60 1.34 -12.43
CA GLY A 154 6.97 1.23 -11.02
C GLY A 154 5.84 1.68 -10.08
N LEU A 155 5.23 2.84 -10.35
CA LEU A 155 4.07 3.31 -9.59
C LEU A 155 2.87 2.35 -9.67
N LEU A 156 2.60 1.78 -10.84
CA LEU A 156 1.49 0.83 -11.01
C LEU A 156 1.68 -0.42 -10.15
N LYS A 157 2.91 -0.93 -10.01
CA LYS A 157 3.22 -2.03 -9.08
C LYS A 157 2.94 -1.67 -7.62
N ILE A 158 3.21 -0.42 -7.23
CA ILE A 158 2.92 0.07 -5.89
C ILE A 158 1.40 0.16 -5.66
N ILE A 159 0.63 0.63 -6.65
CA ILE A 159 -0.83 0.67 -6.59
C ILE A 159 -1.43 -0.75 -6.52
N GLN A 160 -0.88 -1.71 -7.28
CA GLN A 160 -1.28 -3.12 -7.22
C GLN A 160 -1.10 -3.70 -5.80
N LEU A 161 0.05 -3.43 -5.17
CA LEU A 161 0.32 -3.85 -3.80
C LEU A 161 -0.61 -3.16 -2.79
N TRP A 162 -0.84 -1.86 -2.95
CA TRP A 162 -1.78 -1.10 -2.11
C TRP A 162 -3.18 -1.72 -2.13
N GLY A 163 -3.72 -1.96 -3.33
CA GLY A 163 -5.05 -2.55 -3.50
C GLY A 163 -5.15 -3.95 -2.89
N GLY A 164 -4.13 -4.77 -3.09
CA GLY A 164 -4.04 -6.09 -2.47
C GLY A 164 -4.06 -6.04 -0.94
N CYS A 165 -3.28 -5.17 -0.31
CA CYS A 165 -3.29 -5.03 1.14
C CYS A 165 -4.63 -4.53 1.70
N MET A 166 -5.29 -3.60 0.99
CA MET A 166 -6.59 -3.04 1.39
C MET A 166 -7.72 -4.08 1.33
N ILE A 167 -7.60 -5.08 0.45
CA ILE A 167 -8.57 -6.17 0.33
C ILE A 167 -8.52 -7.13 1.54
N ILE A 168 -7.38 -7.26 2.23
CA ILE A 168 -7.23 -8.18 3.37
C ILE A 168 -8.27 -7.95 4.47
N PRO A 169 -8.38 -6.76 5.10
CA PRO A 169 -9.38 -6.52 6.14
C PRO A 169 -10.81 -6.66 5.62
N LEU A 170 -11.08 -6.29 4.36
CA LEU A 170 -12.40 -6.43 3.75
C LEU A 170 -12.83 -7.89 3.64
N VAL A 171 -11.93 -8.76 3.16
CA VAL A 171 -12.22 -10.20 3.02
C VAL A 171 -12.42 -10.85 4.39
N VAL A 172 -11.54 -10.56 5.36
CA VAL A 172 -11.67 -11.11 6.73
C VAL A 172 -13.03 -10.79 7.31
N GLU A 173 -13.49 -9.57 7.13
CA GLU A 173 -14.74 -9.10 7.69
C GLU A 173 -15.94 -9.68 6.93
N ILE A 174 -15.91 -9.70 5.58
CA ILE A 174 -16.96 -10.36 4.78
C ILE A 174 -17.09 -11.86 5.11
N VAL A 175 -15.98 -12.55 5.40
CA VAL A 175 -16.00 -13.95 5.86
C VAL A 175 -16.74 -14.08 7.19
N HIS A 176 -16.58 -13.12 8.09
CA HIS A 176 -17.17 -13.17 9.42
C HIS A 176 -18.71 -13.04 9.40
N GLU A 177 -19.29 -12.13 8.59
CA GLU A 177 -20.78 -12.02 8.51
C GLU A 177 -21.42 -13.05 7.61
N LEU A 178 -20.73 -13.52 6.58
CA LEU A 178 -21.31 -14.39 5.57
C LEU A 178 -21.13 -15.89 5.89
N ASN A 179 -21.27 -16.24 7.18
CA ASN A 179 -20.94 -17.55 7.76
C ASN A 179 -21.63 -18.77 7.10
N ASN A 180 -22.73 -18.60 6.33
CA ASN A 180 -23.56 -19.74 5.90
C ASN A 180 -24.01 -19.79 4.42
N GLY A 181 -23.65 -18.83 3.55
CA GLY A 181 -24.32 -18.73 2.23
C GLY A 181 -23.47 -18.93 0.98
N VAL A 182 -22.19 -18.54 0.99
CA VAL A 182 -21.45 -18.31 -0.26
C VAL A 182 -19.96 -18.70 -0.15
N ALA A 183 -19.69 -19.90 0.38
CA ALA A 183 -18.33 -20.37 0.63
C ALA A 183 -17.47 -20.41 -0.65
N TRP A 184 -18.05 -20.78 -1.80
CA TRP A 184 -17.28 -20.96 -3.03
C TRP A 184 -16.83 -19.63 -3.65
N GLN A 185 -17.70 -18.62 -3.76
CA GLN A 185 -17.33 -17.32 -4.35
C GLN A 185 -16.30 -16.61 -3.49
N LEU A 186 -16.45 -16.71 -2.17
CA LEU A 186 -15.53 -16.11 -1.21
C LEU A 186 -14.16 -16.80 -1.24
N SER A 187 -14.14 -18.13 -1.34
CA SER A 187 -12.91 -18.91 -1.48
C SER A 187 -12.18 -18.57 -2.78
N VAL A 188 -12.89 -18.56 -3.92
CA VAL A 188 -12.31 -18.21 -5.22
C VAL A 188 -11.76 -16.79 -5.22
N SER A 189 -12.52 -15.82 -4.69
CA SER A 189 -12.09 -14.43 -4.58
C SER A 189 -10.88 -14.30 -3.64
N GLY A 190 -10.92 -14.94 -2.47
CA GLY A 190 -9.82 -14.91 -1.50
C GLY A 190 -8.52 -15.50 -2.06
N VAL A 191 -8.61 -16.64 -2.76
CA VAL A 191 -7.45 -17.25 -3.45
C VAL A 191 -6.92 -16.31 -4.53
N SER A 192 -7.79 -15.71 -5.34
CA SER A 192 -7.38 -14.78 -6.40
C SER A 192 -6.61 -13.59 -5.85
N TYR A 193 -7.11 -12.97 -4.77
CA TYR A 193 -6.45 -11.85 -4.10
C TYR A 193 -5.13 -12.27 -3.46
N GLY A 194 -5.11 -13.42 -2.77
CA GLY A 194 -3.91 -13.95 -2.12
C GLY A 194 -2.78 -14.22 -3.11
N VAL A 195 -3.10 -14.86 -4.25
CA VAL A 195 -2.13 -15.07 -5.33
C VAL A 195 -1.61 -13.72 -5.84
N CYS A 196 -2.48 -12.77 -6.17
CA CYS A 196 -2.05 -11.47 -6.68
C CYS A 196 -1.16 -10.67 -5.70
N ILE A 197 -1.47 -10.70 -4.40
CA ILE A 197 -0.63 -10.06 -3.37
C ILE A 197 0.75 -10.71 -3.34
N LEU A 198 0.81 -12.04 -3.36
CA LEU A 198 2.07 -12.78 -3.36
C LEU A 198 2.90 -12.47 -4.61
N MET A 199 2.28 -12.44 -5.79
CA MET A 199 2.95 -12.04 -7.04
C MET A 199 3.50 -10.61 -6.97
N SER A 200 2.71 -9.68 -6.42
CA SER A 200 3.11 -8.27 -6.26
C SER A 200 4.27 -8.12 -5.29
N LEU A 201 4.25 -8.86 -4.17
CA LEU A 201 5.32 -8.87 -3.18
C LEU A 201 6.61 -9.45 -3.76
N ILE A 202 6.54 -10.58 -4.47
CA ILE A 202 7.71 -11.17 -5.15
C ILE A 202 8.30 -10.17 -6.15
N THR A 203 7.45 -9.54 -6.95
CA THR A 203 7.87 -8.51 -7.92
C THR A 203 8.59 -7.36 -7.22
N LEU A 204 8.03 -6.87 -6.12
CA LEU A 204 8.62 -5.82 -5.30
C LEU A 204 10.01 -6.22 -4.79
N VAL A 205 10.13 -7.39 -4.17
CA VAL A 205 11.40 -7.89 -3.61
C VAL A 205 12.46 -8.04 -4.70
N VAL A 206 12.10 -8.53 -5.89
CA VAL A 206 13.03 -8.67 -7.02
C VAL A 206 13.54 -7.31 -7.52
N ILE A 207 12.64 -6.31 -7.63
CA ILE A 207 13.01 -4.96 -8.07
C ILE A 207 13.86 -4.24 -7.01
N LEU A 208 13.51 -4.38 -5.72
CA LEU A 208 14.25 -3.74 -4.63
C LEU A 208 15.62 -4.38 -4.43
N GLY A 209 15.73 -5.71 -4.52
CA GLY A 209 16.98 -6.45 -4.33
C GLY A 209 17.95 -6.40 -5.52
N ASP A 210 17.65 -5.61 -6.55
CA ASP A 210 18.41 -5.51 -7.80
C ASP A 210 18.70 -6.89 -8.44
N PHE A 211 17.77 -7.82 -8.24
CA PHE A 211 17.83 -9.16 -8.83
C PHE A 211 17.30 -9.16 -10.27
N ALA A 212 16.62 -8.08 -10.68
CA ALA A 212 16.13 -7.90 -12.05
C ALA A 212 17.25 -8.03 -13.09
N GLY A 213 18.44 -7.45 -12.83
CA GLY A 213 19.60 -7.53 -13.74
C GLY A 213 20.35 -8.86 -13.73
N ARG A 214 20.09 -9.73 -12.74
CA ARG A 214 20.73 -11.05 -12.59
C ARG A 214 19.83 -12.21 -13.04
N CYS A 215 18.61 -11.91 -13.48
CA CYS A 215 17.71 -12.93 -13.98
C CYS A 215 18.17 -13.38 -15.37
N LEU A 216 18.43 -14.68 -15.54
CA LEU A 216 18.79 -15.29 -16.83
C LEU A 216 17.63 -15.26 -17.85
N LEU A 217 16.40 -15.00 -17.36
CA LEU A 217 15.20 -14.85 -18.16
C LEU A 217 14.90 -13.36 -18.38
N PRO A 218 14.30 -12.98 -19.53
CA PRO A 218 13.92 -11.59 -19.79
C PRO A 218 12.87 -11.16 -18.75
N PHE A 219 13.32 -10.41 -17.75
CA PHE A 219 12.53 -9.94 -16.62
C PHE A 219 11.21 -9.28 -17.07
N ASP A 220 11.24 -8.58 -18.21
CA ASP A 220 10.07 -7.93 -18.81
C ASP A 220 8.97 -8.92 -19.23
N ARG A 221 9.32 -10.12 -19.71
CA ARG A 221 8.33 -11.15 -20.08
C ARG A 221 7.66 -11.75 -18.84
N PHE A 222 8.42 -11.93 -17.77
CA PHE A 222 7.90 -12.42 -16.50
C PHE A 222 6.95 -11.39 -15.86
N LEU A 223 7.34 -10.12 -15.90
CA LEU A 223 6.51 -9.02 -15.41
C LEU A 223 5.20 -8.92 -16.21
N ALA A 224 5.26 -9.04 -17.54
CA ALA A 224 4.08 -9.06 -18.40
C ALA A 224 3.17 -10.25 -18.08
N GLY A 225 3.75 -11.45 -17.87
CA GLY A 225 3.00 -12.64 -17.48
C GLY A 225 2.28 -12.48 -16.13
N PHE A 226 2.95 -11.87 -15.15
CA PHE A 226 2.34 -11.57 -13.85
C PHE A 226 1.22 -10.55 -13.96
N SER A 227 1.39 -9.52 -14.79
CA SER A 227 0.34 -8.54 -15.03
C SER A 227 -0.86 -9.17 -15.75
N LEU A 228 -0.63 -10.09 -16.70
CA LEU A 228 -1.70 -10.83 -17.36
C LEU A 228 -2.46 -11.72 -16.37
N ILE A 229 -1.76 -12.49 -15.54
CA ILE A 229 -2.38 -13.31 -14.49
C ILE A 229 -3.18 -12.42 -13.53
N GLY A 230 -2.60 -11.28 -13.13
CA GLY A 230 -3.27 -10.30 -12.28
C GLY A 230 -4.56 -9.76 -12.89
N VAL A 231 -4.56 -9.40 -14.18
CA VAL A 231 -5.77 -8.98 -14.91
C VAL A 231 -6.82 -10.08 -14.86
N LEU A 232 -6.47 -11.33 -15.20
CA LEU A 232 -7.44 -12.42 -15.23
C LEU A 232 -8.05 -12.69 -13.84
N LEU A 233 -7.23 -12.71 -12.79
CA LEU A 233 -7.67 -12.95 -11.42
C LEU A 233 -8.54 -11.80 -10.88
N TYR A 234 -8.17 -10.54 -11.12
CA TYR A 234 -8.99 -9.40 -10.71
C TYR A 234 -10.25 -9.22 -11.57
N MET A 235 -10.23 -9.60 -12.85
CA MET A 235 -11.45 -9.67 -13.66
C MET A 235 -12.44 -10.68 -13.07
N LEU A 236 -11.97 -11.88 -12.68
CA LEU A 236 -12.79 -12.88 -12.02
C LEU A 236 -13.35 -12.34 -10.68
N ALA A 237 -12.49 -11.74 -9.86
CA ALA A 237 -12.88 -11.20 -8.57
C ALA A 237 -13.89 -10.06 -8.68
N THR A 238 -13.71 -9.14 -9.64
CA THR A 238 -14.66 -8.04 -9.88
C THR A 238 -16.01 -8.55 -10.35
N VAL A 239 -16.07 -9.53 -11.27
CA VAL A 239 -17.33 -10.17 -11.69
C VAL A 239 -18.04 -10.83 -10.51
N ILE A 240 -17.31 -11.51 -9.63
CA ILE A 240 -17.86 -12.07 -8.39
C ILE A 240 -18.40 -10.96 -7.49
N CYS A 241 -17.67 -9.85 -7.31
CA CYS A 241 -18.12 -8.71 -6.50
C CYS A 241 -19.40 -8.07 -7.05
N PHE A 242 -19.49 -7.85 -8.36
CA PHE A 242 -20.72 -7.37 -9.00
C PHE A 242 -21.88 -8.33 -8.80
N THR A 243 -21.64 -9.64 -8.89
CA THR A 243 -22.66 -10.65 -8.60
C THR A 243 -23.13 -10.57 -7.14
N LYS A 244 -22.21 -10.39 -6.17
CA LYS A 244 -22.56 -10.17 -4.76
C LYS A 244 -23.41 -8.92 -4.56
N ILE A 245 -23.12 -7.83 -5.27
CA ILE A 245 -23.92 -6.60 -5.24
C ILE A 245 -25.33 -6.85 -5.76
N LEU A 246 -25.48 -7.58 -6.87
CA LEU A 246 -26.80 -7.90 -7.44
C LEU A 246 -27.62 -8.85 -6.56
N GLN A 247 -26.95 -9.78 -5.88
CA GLN A 247 -27.57 -10.72 -4.94
C GLN A 247 -27.80 -10.12 -3.54
N LEU A 248 -27.49 -8.84 -3.36
CA LEU A 248 -27.66 -8.13 -2.11
C LEU A 248 -29.15 -7.82 -1.88
N ASN A 249 -29.87 -8.78 -1.29
CA ASN A 249 -31.27 -8.60 -0.93
C ASN A 249 -31.48 -7.37 -0.02
N GLU A 250 -32.63 -6.70 -0.11
CA GLU A 250 -32.93 -5.48 0.66
C GLU A 250 -32.75 -5.70 2.17
N ASN A 251 -33.00 -6.92 2.66
CA ASN A 251 -32.94 -7.34 4.07
C ASN A 251 -31.53 -7.52 4.68
N LYS A 252 -30.43 -7.30 3.94
CA LYS A 252 -29.07 -7.42 4.52
C LYS A 252 -28.63 -6.15 5.28
N ASN A 253 -27.84 -6.34 6.34
CA ASN A 253 -27.28 -5.27 7.17
C ASN A 253 -26.60 -4.17 6.31
N PRO A 254 -26.83 -2.88 6.61
CA PRO A 254 -26.27 -1.76 5.83
C PRO A 254 -24.74 -1.79 5.78
N ILE A 255 -24.10 -2.29 6.84
CA ILE A 255 -22.65 -2.45 6.96
C ILE A 255 -22.12 -3.43 5.91
N THR A 256 -22.77 -4.60 5.74
CA THR A 256 -22.39 -5.57 4.72
C THR A 256 -22.49 -4.97 3.32
N LYS A 257 -23.51 -4.13 3.07
CA LYS A 257 -23.66 -3.43 1.79
C LYS A 257 -22.45 -2.52 1.53
N GLN A 258 -22.04 -1.73 2.53
CA GLN A 258 -20.90 -0.82 2.44
C GLN A 258 -19.59 -1.57 2.22
N LEU A 259 -19.34 -2.68 2.91
CA LEU A 259 -18.11 -3.47 2.72
C LEU A 259 -18.01 -4.08 1.32
N VAL A 260 -19.11 -4.62 0.78
CA VAL A 260 -19.11 -5.17 -0.58
C VAL A 260 -18.88 -4.06 -1.61
N ILE A 261 -19.42 -2.85 -1.38
CA ILE A 261 -19.14 -1.69 -2.24
C ILE A 261 -17.65 -1.31 -2.16
N MET A 262 -17.06 -1.23 -0.96
CA MET A 262 -15.62 -0.95 -0.80
C MET A 262 -14.74 -2.02 -1.43
N GLU A 263 -15.05 -3.31 -1.25
CA GLU A 263 -14.39 -4.44 -1.93
C GLU A 263 -14.41 -4.24 -3.45
N THR A 264 -15.56 -3.89 -4.00
CA THR A 264 -15.74 -3.68 -5.45
C THR A 264 -14.93 -2.50 -5.95
N VAL A 265 -14.95 -1.36 -5.23
CA VAL A 265 -14.19 -0.16 -5.61
C VAL A 265 -12.69 -0.44 -5.62
N ILE A 266 -12.16 -1.06 -4.56
CA ILE A 266 -10.73 -1.37 -4.46
C ILE A 266 -10.32 -2.41 -5.51
N SER A 267 -11.14 -3.46 -5.70
CA SER A 267 -10.92 -4.47 -6.72
C SER A 267 -10.91 -3.86 -8.13
N SER A 268 -11.80 -2.90 -8.42
CA SER A 268 -11.86 -2.19 -9.70
C SER A 268 -10.64 -1.30 -9.95
N ILE A 269 -10.20 -0.54 -8.94
CA ILE A 269 -8.98 0.28 -9.03
C ILE A 269 -7.75 -0.61 -9.27
N THR A 270 -7.68 -1.74 -8.58
CA THR A 270 -6.56 -2.67 -8.70
C THR A 270 -6.54 -3.36 -10.07
N LEU A 271 -7.72 -3.74 -10.57
CA LEU A 271 -7.89 -4.25 -11.93
C LEU A 271 -7.41 -3.22 -12.97
N LEU A 272 -7.78 -1.95 -12.82
CA LEU A 272 -7.30 -0.87 -13.68
C LEU A 272 -5.77 -0.78 -13.64
N ALA A 273 -5.17 -0.87 -12.45
CA ALA A 273 -3.72 -0.84 -12.31
C ALA A 273 -3.03 -2.03 -13.03
N TYR A 274 -3.59 -3.23 -12.95
CA TYR A 274 -3.08 -4.40 -13.68
C TYR A 274 -3.25 -4.28 -15.20
N THR A 275 -4.38 -3.77 -15.67
CA THR A 275 -4.65 -3.61 -17.11
C THR A 275 -3.74 -2.56 -17.76
N VAL A 276 -3.55 -1.41 -17.10
CA VAL A 276 -2.64 -0.37 -17.57
C VAL A 276 -1.19 -0.86 -17.58
N ASP A 277 -0.77 -1.58 -16.54
CA ASP A 277 0.57 -2.16 -16.44
C ASP A 277 0.82 -3.25 -17.50
N LEU A 278 -0.20 -4.06 -17.81
CA LEU A 278 -0.17 -5.01 -18.92
C LEU A 278 -0.04 -4.29 -20.28
N ALA A 279 -0.79 -3.22 -20.51
CA ALA A 279 -0.70 -2.44 -21.74
C ALA A 279 0.70 -1.84 -21.95
N PHE A 280 1.31 -1.29 -20.89
CA PHE A 280 2.71 -0.83 -20.93
C PHE A 280 3.68 -1.97 -21.22
N SER A 281 3.48 -3.13 -20.59
CA SER A 281 4.33 -4.31 -20.80
C SER A 281 4.25 -4.84 -22.24
N ILE A 282 3.05 -4.90 -22.83
CA ILE A 282 2.84 -5.32 -24.22
C ILE A 282 3.50 -4.33 -25.17
N LYS A 283 3.30 -3.02 -24.97
CA LYS A 283 3.93 -1.98 -25.77
C LYS A 283 5.46 -2.12 -25.77
N LEU A 284 6.05 -2.29 -24.60
CA LEU A 284 7.50 -2.48 -24.44
C LEU A 284 8.01 -3.73 -25.16
N LEU A 285 7.27 -4.85 -25.09
CA LEU A 285 7.61 -6.08 -25.79
C LEU A 285 7.51 -5.95 -27.31
N CYS A 286 6.49 -5.25 -27.82
CA CYS A 286 6.33 -4.99 -29.24
C CYS A 286 7.43 -4.09 -29.80
N ASP A 287 7.81 -3.04 -29.07
CA ASP A 287 8.89 -2.12 -29.49
C ASP A 287 10.24 -2.86 -29.59
N ARG A 288 10.50 -3.79 -28.67
CA ARG A 288 11.72 -4.62 -28.69
C ARG A 288 11.74 -5.69 -29.79
N GLY A 289 10.58 -6.19 -30.22
CA GLY A 289 10.49 -7.17 -31.30
C GLY A 289 10.64 -6.58 -32.70
N ARG A 290 10.65 -5.24 -32.81
CA ARG A 290 10.86 -4.50 -34.08
C ARG A 290 12.31 -4.03 -34.29
N MET A 291 13.18 -4.24 -33.31
CA MET A 291 14.63 -3.99 -33.38
C MET A 291 15.36 -5.29 -33.66
#